data_AF-A0A6N2HHQ8-F1
#
_entry.id   AF-A0A6N2HHQ8-F1
#
_cell.length_a   1.000
_cell.length_b   1.000
_cell.length_c   1.000
_cell.angle_alpha   90.00
_cell.angle_beta   90.00
_cell.angle_gamma   90.00
#
_symmetry.space_group_name_H-M   'P 1'
#
loop_
_entity.id
_entity.type
_entity.pdbx_description
1 polymer ?
#
loop_
_entity_poly.entity_id
_entity_poly.type
_entity_poly.pdbx_seq_one_letter_code
_entity_poly.pdbx_strand_id
1 'polypeptide(L)'
;RHRPRRLFADRGYDYDKYRRILRARGITPKIARRGVPHGSGLGKTRWVVERTFAWLHQFKRLRIRYEIRADLHLGLLQLACSIICLRRLRTSF
;
A
#
# COMPACT_ATOMS: atom_id res chain seq x y z
N ARG A 1 9.42 11.49 15.53
CA ARG A 1 8.35 10.74 14.82
C ARG A 1 7.84 11.60 13.65
N HIS A 2 8.07 11.22 12.39
CA HIS A 2 7.66 12.02 11.23
C HIS A 2 6.21 11.69 10.85
N ARG A 3 5.28 12.65 10.98
CA ARG A 3 3.89 12.46 10.52
C ARG A 3 3.77 12.91 9.06
N PRO A 4 3.12 12.13 8.18
CA PRO A 4 2.95 12.54 6.79
C PRO A 4 2.00 13.74 6.71
N ARG A 5 2.34 14.75 5.89
CA ARG A 5 1.48 15.92 5.67
C ARG A 5 0.19 15.57 4.91
N ARG A 6 0.25 14.54 4.05
CA ARG A 6 -0.84 14.10 3.16
C ARG A 6 -0.91 12.57 3.14
N LEU A 7 -2.12 12.03 3.08
CA LEU A 7 -2.36 10.60 2.91
C LEU A 7 -3.25 10.36 1.69
N PHE A 8 -2.81 9.49 0.79
CA PHE A 8 -3.57 9.08 -0.39
C PHE A 8 -4.20 7.72 -0.13
N ALA A 9 -5.47 7.54 -0.49
CA ALA A 9 -6.15 6.25 -0.35
C ALA A 9 -7.17 6.02 -1.47
N ASP A 10 -7.55 4.76 -1.65
CA ASP A 10 -8.57 4.30 -2.60
C ASP A 10 -9.95 4.87 -2.35
N ARG A 11 -10.74 4.92 -3.43
CA ARG A 11 -12.17 5.26 -3.38
C ARG A 11 -12.96 4.29 -2.47
N GLY A 12 -12.44 3.09 -2.26
CA GLY A 12 -12.95 2.15 -1.25
C GLY A 12 -13.01 2.78 0.16
N TYR A 13 -12.09 3.70 0.48
CA TYR A 13 -12.01 4.42 1.75
C TYR A 13 -12.83 5.72 1.77
N ASP A 14 -13.75 5.93 0.83
CA ASP A 14 -14.60 7.11 0.82
C ASP A 14 -15.67 7.07 1.94
N TYR A 15 -15.23 7.30 3.17
CA TYR A 15 -16.09 7.46 4.33
C TYR A 15 -15.58 8.61 5.19
N ASP A 16 -16.49 9.44 5.70
CA ASP A 16 -16.11 10.64 6.44
C ASP A 16 -15.42 10.34 7.78
N LYS A 17 -15.65 9.15 8.35
CA LYS A 17 -14.92 8.66 9.52
C LYS A 17 -13.40 8.71 9.31
N TYR A 18 -12.91 8.26 8.15
CA TYR A 18 -11.48 8.24 7.85
C TYR A 18 -10.92 9.65 7.65
N ARG A 19 -11.68 10.55 7.00
CA ARG A 19 -11.28 11.95 6.83
C ARG A 19 -11.18 12.68 8.16
N ARG A 20 -12.13 12.45 9.07
CA ARG A 20 -12.14 13.03 10.42
C ARG A 20 -10.92 12.60 11.23
N ILE A 21 -10.64 11.30 11.24
CA ILE A 21 -9.48 10.68 11.92
C ILE A 21 -8.15 11.25 11.40
N LEU A 22 -8.04 11.49 10.09
CA LEU A 22 -6.83 12.05 9.46
C LEU A 22 -6.67 13.53 9.77
N ARG A 23 -7.74 14.33 9.65
CA ARG A 23 -7.71 15.76 9.98
C ARG A 23 -7.38 16.00 11.45
N ALA A 24 -7.95 15.20 12.37
CA ALA A 24 -7.62 15.26 13.79
C ALA A 24 -6.14 14.97 14.07
N ARG A 25 -5.45 14.26 13.17
CA ARG A 25 -4.01 14.00 13.27
C ARG A 25 -3.13 15.04 12.54
N GLY A 26 -3.74 16.07 11.95
CA GLY A 26 -3.05 17.06 11.10
C GLY A 26 -2.66 16.54 9.72
N ILE A 27 -3.27 15.44 9.26
CA ILE A 27 -2.96 14.79 7.98
C ILE A 27 -4.04 15.16 6.97
N THR A 28 -3.63 15.67 5.81
CA THR A 28 -4.58 16.02 4.74
C THR A 28 -5.03 14.75 3.99
N PRO A 29 -6.32 14.38 4.01
CA PRO A 29 -6.81 13.22 3.28
C PRO A 29 -6.96 13.52 1.77
N LYS A 30 -6.32 12.71 0.93
CA LYS A 30 -6.46 12.67 -0.52
C LYS A 30 -7.13 11.36 -0.93
N ILE A 31 -8.42 11.27 -0.62
CA ILE A 31 -9.27 10.10 -0.88
C ILE A 31 -10.31 10.48 -1.93
N ALA A 32 -10.29 9.79 -3.07
CA ALA A 32 -11.26 10.01 -4.14
C ALA A 32 -12.68 9.73 -3.64
N ARG A 33 -13.64 10.59 -4.01
CA ARG A 33 -15.05 10.35 -3.75
C ARG A 33 -15.58 9.22 -4.64
N ARG A 34 -16.61 8.50 -4.18
CA ARG A 34 -17.43 7.58 -4.98
C ARG A 34 -18.35 8.39 -5.89
N GLY A 35 -18.70 7.83 -7.05
CA GLY A 35 -19.59 8.48 -8.02
C GLY A 35 -19.00 9.61 -8.87
N VAL A 36 -17.80 10.13 -8.56
CA VAL A 36 -17.15 11.16 -9.38
C VAL A 36 -16.32 10.55 -10.53
N PRO A 37 -16.24 11.21 -11.70
CA PRO A 37 -15.42 10.74 -12.82
C PRO A 37 -13.94 10.56 -12.43
N HIS A 38 -13.26 9.62 -13.10
CA HIS A 38 -11.85 9.31 -12.86
C HIS A 38 -10.99 10.53 -13.27
N GLY A 39 -10.48 11.29 -12.30
CA GLY A 39 -9.66 12.47 -12.60
C GLY A 39 -8.68 12.88 -11.49
N SER A 40 -8.54 12.08 -10.43
CA SER A 40 -7.78 12.48 -9.24
C SER A 40 -6.25 12.44 -9.39
N GLY A 41 -5.70 11.96 -10.52
CA GLY A 41 -4.27 11.75 -10.70
C GLY A 41 -3.65 10.71 -9.74
N LEU A 42 -4.49 9.98 -8.99
CA LEU A 42 -4.08 9.05 -7.94
C LEU A 42 -3.19 7.92 -8.45
N GLY A 43 -3.33 7.48 -9.70
CA GLY A 43 -2.51 6.41 -10.29
C GLY A 43 -1.01 6.71 -10.23
N LYS A 44 -0.58 7.96 -10.48
CA LYS A 44 0.83 8.35 -10.41
C LYS A 44 1.40 8.23 -8.99
N THR A 45 0.59 8.53 -7.98
CA THR A 45 1.02 8.49 -6.57
C THR A 45 0.91 7.08 -5.97
N ARG A 46 -0.10 6.30 -6.39
CA ARG A 46 -0.31 4.92 -5.93
C ARG A 46 0.61 3.90 -6.57
N TRP A 47 1.15 4.21 -7.76
CA TRP A 47 2.06 3.33 -8.47
C TRP A 47 3.14 2.69 -7.58
N VAL A 48 3.70 3.43 -6.61
CA VAL A 48 4.71 2.89 -5.70
C VAL A 48 4.18 1.71 -4.89
N VAL A 49 2.95 1.80 -4.39
CA VAL A 49 2.28 0.74 -3.62
C VAL A 49 1.87 -0.41 -4.53
N GLU A 50 1.24 -0.11 -5.66
CA GLU A 50 0.80 -1.10 -6.65
C GLU A 50 1.98 -1.92 -7.19
N ARG A 51 3.09 -1.25 -7.51
CA ARG A 51 4.34 -1.89 -7.94
C ARG A 51 4.93 -2.80 -6.87
N THR A 52 4.90 -2.41 -5.60
CA THR A 52 5.36 -3.27 -4.51
C THR A 52 4.49 -4.53 -4.39
N PHE A 53 3.17 -4.41 -4.50
CA PHE A 53 2.29 -5.58 -4.54
C PHE A 53 2.56 -6.46 -5.76
N ALA A 54 2.83 -5.88 -6.92
CA ALA A 54 3.20 -6.63 -8.12
C ALA A 54 4.47 -7.47 -7.90
N TRP A 55 5.47 -6.96 -7.18
CA TRP A 55 6.67 -7.74 -6.81
C TRP A 55 6.35 -8.88 -5.83
N LEU A 56 5.51 -8.62 -4.82
CA LEU A 56 5.07 -9.67 -3.89
C LEU A 56 4.32 -10.78 -4.62
N HIS A 57 3.48 -10.44 -5.61
CA HIS A 57 2.75 -11.42 -6.41
C HIS A 57 3.64 -12.25 -7.36
N GLN A 58 4.90 -11.87 -7.59
CA GLN A 58 5.86 -12.74 -8.30
C GLN A 58 6.24 -13.97 -7.45
N PHE A 59 6.12 -13.88 -6.13
CA PHE A 59 6.23 -15.03 -5.25
C PHE A 59 4.88 -15.76 -5.25
N LYS A 60 4.77 -16.84 -6.03
CA LYS A 60 3.49 -17.55 -6.29
C LYS A 60 2.67 -17.86 -5.02
N ARG A 61 3.31 -18.22 -3.90
CA ARG A 61 2.66 -18.49 -2.60
C ARG A 61 2.04 -17.25 -1.92
N LEU A 62 2.44 -16.04 -2.33
CA LEU A 62 1.89 -14.77 -1.84
C LEU A 62 0.85 -14.18 -2.80
N ARG A 63 0.78 -14.63 -4.06
CA ARG A 63 -0.25 -14.17 -5.01
C ARG A 63 -1.64 -14.61 -4.60
N ILE A 64 -1.77 -15.87 -4.18
CA ILE A 64 -3.01 -16.44 -3.64
C ILE A 64 -2.63 -17.04 -2.29
N ARG A 65 -3.37 -16.68 -1.24
CA ARG A 65 -3.14 -17.22 0.09
C ARG A 65 -3.69 -18.65 0.17
N TYR A 66 -2.79 -19.63 0.01
CA TYR A 66 -3.09 -21.04 0.28
C TYR A 66 -2.77 -21.45 1.72
N GLU A 67 -1.95 -20.67 2.43
CA GLU A 67 -1.56 -20.98 3.80
C GLU A 67 -2.75 -20.79 4.76
N ILE A 68 -3.13 -21.89 5.42
CA ILE A 68 -4.15 -21.89 6.48
C ILE A 68 -3.66 -21.03 7.65
N ARG A 69 -2.40 -21.26 8.04
CA ARG A 69 -1.74 -20.63 9.17
C ARG A 69 -1.25 -19.22 8.84
N ALA A 70 -1.67 -18.25 9.65
CA ALA A 70 -1.33 -16.84 9.46
C ALA A 70 0.16 -16.55 9.71
N ASP A 71 0.78 -17.26 10.65
CA ASP A 71 2.21 -17.15 10.97
C ASP A 71 3.09 -17.63 9.82
N LEU A 72 2.71 -18.73 9.16
CA LEU A 72 3.41 -19.22 7.97
C LEU A 72 3.31 -18.21 6.81
N HIS A 73 2.11 -17.66 6.57
CA HIS A 73 1.93 -16.61 5.55
C HIS A 73 2.76 -15.36 5.86
N LEU A 74 2.79 -14.93 7.13
CA LEU A 74 3.58 -13.79 7.58
C LEU A 74 5.08 -14.03 7.38
N GLY A 75 5.58 -15.22 7.71
CA GLY A 75 6.98 -15.58 7.50
C GLY A 75 7.38 -15.53 6.02
N LEU A 76 6.54 -16.06 5.13
CA LEU A 76 6.76 -15.97 3.67
C LEU A 76 6.75 -14.52 3.18
N LEU A 77 5.83 -13.69 3.70
CA LEU A 77 5.74 -12.27 3.37
C LEU A 77 7.01 -11.53 3.79
N GLN A 78 7.49 -11.77 5.01
CA GLN A 78 8.72 -11.16 5.53
C GLN A 78 9.94 -11.57 4.70
N LEU A 79 10.07 -12.87 4.36
CA LEU A 79 11.14 -13.37 3.52
C LEU A 79 11.14 -12.72 2.13
N ALA A 80 9.97 -12.60 1.49
CA ALA A 80 9.83 -11.94 0.20
C ALA A 80 10.24 -10.46 0.26
N CYS A 81 9.82 -9.73 1.31
CA CYS A 81 10.24 -8.36 1.56
C CYS A 81 11.76 -8.24 1.69
N SER A 82 12.40 -9.11 2.48
CA SER A 82 13.86 -9.13 2.65
C SER A 82 14.59 -9.35 1.32
N ILE A 83 14.12 -10.27 0.48
CA ILE A 83 14.69 -10.52 -0.85
C ILE A 83 14.54 -9.29 -1.77
N ILE A 84 13.36 -8.64 -1.77
CA ILE A 84 13.12 -7.42 -2.55
C ILE A 84 14.07 -6.30 -2.10
N CYS A 85 14.20 -6.07 -0.79
CA CYS A 85 15.10 -5.08 -0.23
C CYS A 85 16.56 -5.36 -0.61
N LEU A 86 17.02 -6.61 -0.47
CA LEU A 86 18.38 -7.02 -0.84
C LEU A 86 18.67 -6.76 -2.32
N ARG A 87 17.75 -7.14 -3.21
CA ARG A 87 17.90 -6.88 -4.66
C ARG A 87 18.01 -5.38 -4.96
N ARG A 88 17.20 -4.55 -4.28
CA ARG A 88 17.22 -3.09 -4.45
C ARG A 88 18.51 -2.45 -3.94
N LEU A 89 19.02 -2.91 -2.80
CA LEU A 89 20.28 -2.43 -2.24
C LEU A 89 21.44 -2.76 -3.18
N ARG A 90 21.50 -3.99 -3.71
CA ARG A 90 22.56 -4.41 -4.65
C ARG A 90 22.57 -3.63 -5.96
N THR A 91 21.44 -3.09 -6.40
CA THR A 91 21.36 -2.24 -7.61
C THR A 91 21.64 -0.75 -7.33
N SER A 92 21.79 -0.35 -6.06
CA SER A 92 21.98 1.05 -5.68
C SER A 92 23.46 1.43 -5.46
N PHE A 93 24.35 0.46 -5.58
CA PHE A 93 25.82 0.61 -5.62
C PHE A 93 26.30 0.13 -6.99
#